data_AF-B0C2N9-F1
#
_entry.id   AF-B0C2N9-F1
#
_cell.length_a   1.000
_cell.length_b   1.000
_cell.length_c   1.000
_cell.angle_alpha   90.00
_cell.angle_beta   90.00
_cell.angle_gamma   90.00
#
_symmetry.space_group_name_H-M   'P 1'
#
loop_
_entity.id
_entity.type
_entity.pdbx_description
1 polymer ?
#
loop_
_entity_poly.entity_id
_entity_poly.type
_entity_poly.pdbx_seq_one_letter_code
_entity_poly.pdbx_strand_id
1 'polypeptide(L)'
;MPLYDYRCNECGDFEKWLQISDLDSPVYCSDCDQVANRLISAPNISLNSGRFPKKYGTPELVTRKKRSVSPPRLQEAKAGRPWMVSHSPARY
;
A
#
# COMPACT_ATOMS: atom_id res chain seq x y z
N MET A 1 -8.53 10.30 5.45
CA MET A 1 -7.60 11.08 6.28
C MET A 1 -7.24 10.23 7.50
N PRO A 2 -6.02 10.22 8.05
CA PRO A 2 -5.73 9.54 9.31
C PRO A 2 -6.19 10.35 10.54
N LEU A 3 -6.64 9.65 11.57
CA LEU A 3 -7.05 10.19 12.86
C LEU A 3 -5.91 9.99 13.86
N TYR A 4 -5.61 11.02 14.65
CA TYR A 4 -4.54 11.00 15.64
C TYR A 4 -5.03 11.48 16.99
N ASP A 5 -4.46 10.89 18.04
CA ASP A 5 -4.75 11.22 19.42
C ASP A 5 -3.77 12.29 19.93
N TYR A 6 -4.30 13.27 20.66
CA TYR A 6 -3.54 14.35 21.28
C TYR A 6 -3.96 14.52 22.72
N ARG A 7 -3.04 15.02 23.55
CA ARG A 7 -3.25 15.34 24.96
C ARG A 7 -2.93 16.79 25.24
N CYS A 8 -3.94 17.52 25.69
CA CYS A 8 -3.76 18.81 26.34
C CYS A 8 -3.44 18.60 27.83
N ASN A 9 -2.54 19.40 28.38
CA ASN A 9 -2.20 19.34 29.80
C ASN A 9 -3.35 19.82 30.72
N GLU A 10 -4.21 20.71 30.23
CA GLU A 10 -5.31 21.29 31.03
C GLU A 10 -6.67 20.63 30.74
N CYS A 11 -7.00 20.40 29.47
CA CYS A 11 -8.32 19.91 29.06
C CYS A 11 -8.42 18.38 28.94
N GLY A 12 -7.28 17.68 28.80
CA GLY A 12 -7.23 16.23 28.61
C GLY A 12 -7.06 15.80 27.15
N ASP A 13 -7.52 14.57 26.84
CA ASP A 13 -7.26 13.90 25.57
C ASP A 13 -8.34 14.22 24.52
N PHE A 14 -7.93 14.35 23.26
CA PHE A 14 -8.83 14.59 22.12
C PHE A 14 -8.26 14.02 20.82
N GLU A 15 -9.13 13.81 19.83
CA GLU A 15 -8.76 13.23 18.54
C GLU A 15 -8.84 14.29 17.43
N LYS A 16 -7.90 14.27 16.47
CA LYS A 16 -7.85 15.22 15.35
C LYS A 16 -7.48 14.54 14.03
N TRP A 17 -8.23 14.85 12.98
CA TRP A 17 -7.88 14.45 11.61
C TRP A 17 -6.76 15.35 11.08
N LEU A 18 -5.66 14.76 10.62
CA LEU A 18 -4.52 15.51 10.06
C LEU A 18 -4.01 14.82 8.80
N GLN A 19 -3.41 15.60 7.90
CA GLN A 19 -2.60 15.03 6.84
C GLN A 19 -1.25 14.59 7.41
N ILE A 20 -0.62 13.62 6.76
CA ILE A 20 0.71 13.15 7.18
C ILE A 20 1.76 14.25 7.08
N SER A 21 1.60 15.21 6.15
CA SER A 21 2.48 16.36 5.95
C SER A 21 2.44 17.37 7.10
N ASP A 22 1.33 17.41 7.83
CA ASP A 22 1.07 18.46 8.82
C ASP A 22 1.40 17.98 10.24
N LEU A 23 1.87 16.75 10.39
CA LEU A 23 2.20 16.13 11.68
C LEU A 23 3.32 16.84 12.44
N ASP A 24 4.25 17.47 11.73
CA ASP A 24 5.35 18.23 12.34
C ASP A 24 4.91 19.63 12.82
N SER A 25 3.70 20.07 12.45
CA SER A 25 3.17 21.37 12.88
C SER A 25 2.56 21.27 14.28
N PRO A 26 2.68 22.33 15.11
CA PRO A 26 2.04 22.34 16.43
C PRO A 26 0.52 22.25 16.31
N VAL A 27 -0.09 21.43 17.16
CA VAL A 27 -1.53 21.25 17.22
C VAL A 27 -2.07 21.91 18.48
N TYR A 28 -3.04 22.80 18.31
CA TYR A 28 -3.69 23.53 19.39
C TYR A 28 -4.97 22.83 19.86
N CYS A 29 -5.22 22.89 21.16
CA CYS A 29 -6.45 22.41 21.79
C CYS A 29 -7.62 23.36 21.49
N SER A 30 -8.80 22.82 21.18
CA SER A 30 -10.00 23.59 20.84
C SER A 30 -10.58 24.41 22.01
N ASP A 31 -10.29 24.03 23.25
CA ASP A 31 -10.91 24.63 24.44
C ASP A 31 -10.05 25.72 25.10
N CYS A 32 -8.73 25.53 25.10
CA CYS A 32 -7.78 26.43 25.78
C CYS A 32 -6.70 27.04 24.86
N ASP A 33 -6.67 26.67 23.58
CA ASP A 33 -5.71 27.14 22.57
C ASP A 33 -4.22 26.91 22.93
N GLN A 34 -3.96 26.02 23.90
CA GLN A 34 -2.62 25.58 24.27
C GLN A 34 -2.09 24.52 23.30
N VAL A 35 -0.77 24.41 23.18
CA VAL A 35 -0.12 23.38 22.37
C VAL A 35 -0.33 22.01 23.01
N ALA A 36 -0.92 21.09 22.25
CA ALA A 36 -1.18 19.72 22.66
C ALA A 36 -0.06 18.78 22.20
N ASN A 37 0.23 17.77 23.02
CA ASN A 37 1.23 16.75 22.71
C ASN A 37 0.57 15.58 21.99
N ARG A 38 1.23 15.03 20.97
CA ARG A 38 0.75 13.85 20.25
C ARG A 38 0.87 12.61 21.15
N LEU A 39 -0.23 11.87 21.27
CA LEU A 39 -0.25 10.55 21.88
C LEU A 39 0.09 9.52 20.81
N ILE A 40 1.20 8.80 21.01
CA ILE A 40 1.57 7.65 20.19
C ILE A 40 1.25 6.41 21.00
N SER A 41 0.17 5.71 20.63
CA SER A 41 -0.13 4.41 21.23
C SER A 41 0.92 3.39 20.75
N ALA A 42 1.43 2.60 21.69
CA ALA A 42 2.28 1.48 21.33
C ALA A 42 1.44 0.50 20.50
N PRO A 43 1.92 0.04 19.32
CA PRO A 43 1.21 -1.00 18.61
C PRO A 43 1.10 -2.21 19.52
N ASN A 44 -0.07 -2.85 19.57
CA ASN A 44 -0.28 -4.08 20.33
C ASN A 44 0.47 -5.22 19.63
N ILE A 45 1.79 -5.22 19.80
CA ILE A 45 2.68 -6.26 19.31
C ILE A 45 2.78 -7.33 20.39
N SER A 46 2.44 -8.57 20.05
CA SER A 46 2.78 -9.69 20.93
C SER A 46 4.31 -9.83 20.91
N LEU A 47 4.99 -9.34 21.96
CA LEU A 47 6.41 -9.58 22.21
C LEU A 47 6.64 -11.03 22.64
N ASN A 48 6.11 -11.99 21.88
CA ASN A 48 6.36 -13.38 22.13
C ASN A 48 7.86 -13.59 21.97
N SER A 49 8.57 -13.74 23.10
CA SER A 49 9.99 -14.09 23.18
C SER A 49 10.27 -15.51 22.68
N GLY A 50 9.26 -16.20 22.14
CA GLY A 50 9.42 -17.38 21.32
C GLY A 50 10.21 -17.04 20.07
N ARG A 51 11.49 -17.45 20.07
CA ARG A 51 12.38 -17.46 18.90
C ARG A 51 11.56 -17.66 17.63
N PHE A 52 11.54 -16.66 16.75
CA PHE A 52 11.10 -16.88 15.38
C PHE A 52 11.77 -18.16 14.89
N PRO A 53 11.03 -19.19 14.43
CA PRO A 53 11.70 -20.33 13.84
C PRO A 53 12.59 -19.76 12.73
N LYS A 54 13.89 -20.07 12.76
CA LYS A 54 14.85 -19.74 11.69
C LYS A 54 14.46 -20.50 10.41
N LYS A 55 13.29 -20.18 9.85
CA LYS A 55 12.71 -20.77 8.64
C LYS A 55 12.73 -19.79 7.47
N TYR A 56 13.37 -18.65 7.65
CA TYR A 56 13.83 -17.84 6.54
C TYR A 56 15.29 -18.22 6.33
N GLY A 57 15.53 -19.14 5.39
CA GLY A 57 16.86 -19.17 4.76
C GLY A 57 17.15 -17.78 4.21
N THR A 58 18.43 -17.41 4.14
CA THR A 58 18.84 -16.18 3.45
C THR A 58 18.14 -16.14 2.09
N PRO A 59 17.37 -15.08 1.76
CA PRO A 59 16.69 -15.02 0.48
C PRO A 59 17.72 -15.17 -0.62
N GLU A 60 17.59 -16.23 -1.43
CA GLU A 60 18.49 -16.44 -2.55
C GLU A 60 18.22 -15.33 -3.58
N LEU A 61 19.29 -14.66 -3.98
CA LEU A 61 19.21 -13.53 -4.90
C LEU A 61 18.91 -14.08 -6.31
N VAL A 62 17.63 -14.22 -6.63
CA VAL A 62 17.21 -14.72 -7.96
C VAL A 62 17.39 -13.61 -8.98
N THR A 63 18.49 -13.65 -9.71
CA THR A 63 18.66 -12.80 -10.89
C THR A 63 17.74 -13.30 -12.01
N ARG A 64 16.80 -12.46 -12.45
CA ARG A 64 15.94 -12.74 -13.60
C ARG A 64 16.82 -12.91 -14.84
N LYS A 65 17.04 -14.14 -15.30
CA LYS A 65 17.68 -14.38 -16.62
C LYS A 65 16.87 -13.63 -17.66
N LYS A 66 17.53 -12.79 -18.47
CA LYS A 66 16.91 -12.15 -19.63
C LYS A 66 16.43 -13.26 -20.56
N ARG A 67 15.14 -13.56 -20.50
CA ARG A 67 14.50 -14.43 -21.50
C ARG A 67 14.60 -13.68 -22.81
N SER A 68 15.31 -14.24 -23.79
CA SER A 68 15.28 -13.74 -25.16
C SER A 68 13.82 -13.76 -25.58
N VAL A 69 13.21 -12.58 -25.68
CA VAL A 69 11.86 -12.46 -26.20
C VAL A 69 11.99 -12.79 -27.67
N SER A 70 11.53 -13.99 -28.06
CA SER A 70 11.38 -14.31 -29.46
C SER A 70 10.47 -13.23 -30.08
N PRO A 71 10.82 -12.65 -31.24
CA PRO A 71 9.99 -11.63 -31.85
C PRO A 71 8.55 -12.16 -32.02
N PRO A 72 7.52 -11.33 -31.76
CA PRO A 72 6.14 -11.78 -31.83
C PRO A 72 5.85 -12.29 -33.23
N ARG A 73 5.51 -13.57 -33.33
CA ARG A 73 5.10 -14.19 -34.59
C ARG A 73 3.61 -13.93 -34.79
N LEU A 74 3.25 -13.31 -35.91
CA LEU A 74 1.85 -13.08 -36.29
C LEU A 74 1.11 -14.43 -36.35
N GLN A 75 0.00 -14.55 -35.60
CA GLN A 75 -0.86 -15.73 -35.64
C GLN A 75 -2.08 -15.50 -36.54
N GLU A 76 -2.08 -16.21 -37.66
CA GLU A 76 -3.17 -16.19 -38.64
C GLU A 76 -4.46 -16.82 -38.11
N ALA A 77 -5.56 -16.45 -38.75
CA ALA A 77 -6.92 -16.86 -38.45
C ALA A 77 -7.28 -18.19 -39.03
N LYS A 78 -7.22 -19.25 -38.21
CA LYS A 78 -7.63 -20.58 -38.66
C LYS A 78 -9.16 -20.78 -38.68
N ALA A 79 -9.95 -19.91 -38.05
CA ALA A 79 -11.41 -19.80 -38.22
C ALA A 79 -11.92 -18.50 -37.55
N GLY A 80 -13.10 -18.01 -37.94
CA GLY A 80 -13.67 -16.64 -37.71
C GLY A 80 -13.47 -15.99 -36.33
N ARG A 81 -13.42 -14.65 -36.29
CA ARG A 81 -12.66 -13.90 -35.27
C ARG A 81 -13.32 -12.66 -34.62
N PRO A 82 -13.20 -12.50 -33.28
CA PRO A 82 -13.68 -11.34 -32.50
C PRO A 82 -12.99 -9.97 -32.71
N TRP A 83 -11.94 -9.88 -33.52
CA TRP A 83 -11.17 -8.63 -33.77
C TRP A 83 -11.07 -8.29 -35.26
N MET A 84 -11.92 -8.91 -36.08
CA MET A 84 -11.99 -8.63 -37.50
C MET A 84 -12.50 -7.21 -37.76
N VAL A 85 -11.60 -6.33 -38.23
CA VAL A 85 -11.90 -5.01 -38.82
C VAL A 85 -12.36 -5.12 -40.29
N SER A 86 -12.61 -6.32 -40.81
CA SER A 86 -13.19 -6.49 -42.16
C SER A 86 -13.82 -7.88 -42.38
N HIS A 87 -15.15 -7.89 -42.55
CA HIS A 87 -16.10 -8.91 -43.06
C HIS A 87 -15.55 -9.93 -44.10
N SER A 88 -16.13 -11.11 -44.41
CA SER A 88 -17.31 -11.92 -44.03
C SER A 88 -17.10 -13.35 -44.63
N PRO A 89 -17.71 -14.44 -44.12
CA PRO A 89 -17.73 -15.71 -44.83
C PRO A 89 -18.99 -15.87 -45.71
N ALA A 90 -18.86 -16.59 -46.83
CA ALA A 90 -19.72 -17.69 -47.28
C ALA A 90 -19.46 -18.02 -48.77
N ARG A 91 -18.98 -19.22 -49.09
CA ARG A 91 -19.30 -19.92 -50.35
C ARG A 91 -19.20 -21.45 -50.19
N TYR A 92 -20.38 -22.07 -50.31
CA TYR A 92 -20.78 -23.44 -50.66
C TYR A 92 -20.23 -24.63 -49.87
#